data_AF-A0A920SKL7-F1
#
_entry.id   AF-A0A920SKL7-F1
#
_cell.length_a   1.000
_cell.length_b   1.000
_cell.length_c   1.000
_cell.angle_alpha   90.00
_cell.angle_beta   90.00
_cell.angle_gamma   90.00
#
_symmetry.space_group_name_H-M   'P 1'
#
loop_
_entity.id
_entity.type
_entity.pdbx_description
1 polymer ?
#
loop_
_entity_poly.entity_id
_entity_poly.type
_entity_poly.pdbx_seq_one_letter_code
_entity_poly.pdbx_strand_id
1 'polypeptide(L)'
;MKKRFVGTAGEGRVRAKTGTLRGVTSLAGVVDTPAGRRLAFALVSNGELPYEIRDLHEDLGLSLLPYPAGPGVDLLSPLPVVDPPVPQTSGG
;
A
#
# COMPACT_ATOMS: atom_id res chain seq x y z
N MET A 1 -5.03 -20.84 7.66
CA MET A 1 -4.21 -19.82 6.96
C MET A 1 -5.06 -19.17 5.88
N LYS A 2 -5.27 -17.84 5.95
CA LYS A 2 -6.00 -17.11 4.90
C LYS A 2 -5.10 -17.04 3.66
N LYS A 3 -5.55 -17.56 2.52
CA LYS A 3 -4.82 -17.44 1.26
C LYS A 3 -5.01 -16.01 0.74
N ARG A 4 -4.18 -15.07 1.20
CA ARG A 4 -4.34 -13.61 1.03
C ARG A 4 -4.57 -13.16 -0.42
N PHE A 5 -3.88 -13.78 -1.38
CA PHE A 5 -4.00 -13.42 -2.80
C PHE A 5 -4.94 -14.33 -3.62
N VAL A 6 -5.57 -15.33 -3.02
CA VAL A 6 -6.48 -16.23 -3.76
C VAL A 6 -7.79 -15.52 -4.06
N GLY A 7 -8.26 -15.66 -5.30
CA GLY A 7 -9.40 -14.92 -5.84
C GLY A 7 -9.06 -13.50 -6.28
N THR A 8 -7.78 -13.08 -6.24
CA THR A 8 -7.32 -11.77 -6.70
C THR A 8 -6.51 -11.90 -8.00
N ALA A 9 -6.25 -10.79 -8.69
CA ALA A 9 -5.35 -10.76 -9.84
C ALA A 9 -3.92 -11.24 -9.51
N GLY A 10 -3.53 -11.19 -8.22
CA GLY A 10 -2.24 -11.64 -7.70
C GLY A 10 -2.16 -13.16 -7.46
N GLU A 11 -3.25 -13.92 -7.62
CA GLU A 11 -3.23 -15.36 -7.43
C GLU A 11 -2.21 -16.05 -8.34
N GLY A 12 -1.35 -16.89 -7.77
CA GLY A 12 -0.26 -17.56 -8.48
C GLY A 12 0.89 -16.65 -8.94
N ARG A 13 0.71 -15.33 -8.91
CA ARG A 13 1.68 -14.32 -9.35
C ARG A 13 2.46 -13.71 -8.20
N VAL A 14 1.83 -13.53 -7.05
CA VAL A 14 2.45 -12.96 -5.85
C VAL A 14 2.89 -14.07 -4.91
N ARG A 15 4.17 -14.07 -4.53
CA ARG A 15 4.73 -14.94 -3.50
C ARG A 15 5.41 -14.06 -2.47
N ALA A 16 4.84 -14.00 -1.27
CA ALA A 16 5.29 -13.09 -0.24
C ALA A 16 5.21 -13.72 1.15
N LYS A 17 6.01 -13.16 2.06
CA LYS A 17 6.07 -13.54 3.47
C LYS A 17 5.71 -12.35 4.33
N THR A 18 4.89 -12.63 5.35
CA THR A 18 4.50 -11.66 6.37
C THR A 18 5.48 -11.69 7.54
N GLY A 19 5.79 -10.54 8.10
CA GLY A 19 6.49 -10.39 9.38
C GLY A 19 5.72 -9.44 10.31
N THR A 20 5.61 -9.80 11.58
CA THR A 20 4.92 -8.99 12.59
C THR A 20 5.73 -9.01 13.88
N LEU A 21 6.05 -7.82 14.38
CA LEU A 21 6.63 -7.57 15.69
C LEU A 21 5.80 -6.50 16.40
N ARG A 22 6.08 -6.22 17.68
CA ARG A 22 5.42 -5.12 18.38
C ARG A 22 5.70 -3.79 17.66
N GLY A 23 4.64 -3.10 17.24
CA GLY A 23 4.73 -1.84 16.48
C GLY A 23 5.29 -1.97 15.07
N VAL A 24 5.38 -3.18 14.50
CA VAL A 24 5.89 -3.41 13.15
C VAL A 24 5.03 -4.41 12.40
N THR A 25 4.62 -4.02 11.18
CA THR A 25 4.00 -4.93 10.21
C THR A 25 4.80 -4.88 8.91
N SER A 26 5.02 -6.04 8.30
CA SER A 26 5.77 -6.15 7.05
C SER A 26 5.23 -7.23 6.11
N LEU A 27 5.43 -7.00 4.81
CA LEU A 27 5.16 -7.92 3.72
C LEU A 27 6.28 -7.78 2.68
N ALA A 28 7.03 -8.85 2.43
CA ALA A 28 8.11 -8.85 1.44
C ALA A 28 7.99 -10.06 0.50
N GLY A 29 8.34 -9.88 -0.76
CA GLY A 29 8.18 -10.94 -1.74
C GLY A 29 8.52 -10.56 -3.17
N VAL A 30 7.99 -11.38 -4.08
CA VAL A 30 8.10 -11.18 -5.52
C VAL A 30 6.72 -11.24 -6.18
N VAL A 31 6.58 -10.50 -7.27
CA VAL A 31 5.40 -10.54 -8.15
C VAL A 31 5.85 -10.80 -9.59
N ASP A 32 5.18 -11.74 -10.25
CA ASP A 32 5.27 -11.95 -11.69
C ASP A 32 4.19 -11.12 -12.39
N THR A 33 4.60 -10.11 -13.15
CA THR A 33 3.66 -9.26 -13.89
C THR A 33 3.09 -10.01 -15.10
N PRO A 34 1.87 -9.69 -15.56
CA PRO A 34 1.32 -10.24 -16.80
C PRO A 34 2.20 -9.96 -18.03
N ALA A 35 2.98 -8.88 -18.01
CA ALA A 35 3.94 -8.52 -19.05
C ALA A 35 5.25 -9.34 -19.01
N GLY A 36 5.33 -10.37 -18.16
CA GLY A 36 6.46 -11.31 -18.10
C GLY A 36 7.66 -10.80 -17.28
N ARG A 37 7.50 -9.76 -16.46
CA ARG A 37 8.57 -9.24 -15.59
C ARG A 37 8.43 -9.78 -14.18
N ARG A 38 9.55 -10.02 -13.50
CA ARG A 38 9.59 -10.29 -12.06
C ARG A 38 10.04 -9.05 -11.30
N LEU A 39 9.25 -8.61 -10.33
CA LEU A 39 9.57 -7.51 -9.44
C LEU A 39 9.76 -8.04 -8.01
N ALA A 40 10.73 -7.49 -7.29
CA ALA A 40 10.90 -7.71 -5.86
C ALA A 40 10.36 -6.49 -5.09
N PHE A 41 9.77 -6.73 -3.92
CA PHE A 41 9.24 -5.66 -3.07
C PHE A 41 9.43 -5.98 -1.59
N ALA A 42 9.48 -4.93 -0.78
CA ALA A 42 9.45 -5.00 0.66
C ALA A 42 8.64 -3.81 1.21
N LEU A 43 7.54 -4.11 1.90
CA LEU A 43 6.69 -3.14 2.57
C LEU A 43 6.90 -3.29 4.07
N VAL A 44 7.32 -2.22 4.73
CA VAL A 44 7.57 -2.19 6.17
C VAL A 44 6.90 -0.94 6.74
N SER A 45 6.05 -1.15 7.74
CA SER A 45 5.36 -0.06 8.43
C SER A 45 5.62 -0.18 9.92
N ASN A 46 6.09 0.93 10.51
CA ASN A 46 6.47 1.03 11.91
C ASN A 46 5.56 2.02 12.65
N GLY A 47 5.31 1.77 13.93
CA GLY A 47 4.49 2.60 14.80
C GLY A 47 3.26 1.87 15.35
N GLU A 48 2.47 2.59 16.16
CA GLU A 48 1.15 2.15 16.59
C GLU A 48 0.18 2.29 15.41
N LEU A 49 0.10 1.21 14.63
CA LEU A 49 -0.66 1.18 13.38
C LEU A 49 -1.91 0.32 13.51
N PRO A 50 -3.00 0.72 12.85
CA PRO A 50 -4.23 -0.07 12.81
C PRO A 50 -3.97 -1.39 12.06
N TYR A 51 -4.77 -2.42 12.35
CA TYR A 51 -4.56 -3.77 11.80
C TYR A 51 -4.72 -3.80 10.26
N GLU A 52 -5.51 -2.86 9.74
CA GLU A 52 -5.82 -2.58 8.33
C GLU A 52 -4.58 -2.23 7.50
N ILE A 53 -3.44 -1.89 8.12
CA ILE A 53 -2.16 -1.71 7.41
C ILE A 53 -1.77 -2.96 6.60
N ARG A 54 -2.23 -4.14 7.04
CA ARG A 54 -2.03 -5.41 6.35
C ARG A 54 -2.76 -5.47 5.02
N ASP A 55 -3.96 -4.91 4.97
CA ASP A 55 -4.77 -4.88 3.76
C ASP A 55 -4.15 -3.89 2.77
N LEU A 56 -3.66 -2.74 3.25
CA LEU A 56 -2.88 -1.80 2.43
C LEU A 56 -1.62 -2.45 1.83
N HIS A 57 -0.91 -3.30 2.60
CA HIS A 57 0.25 -4.04 2.06
C HIS A 57 -0.14 -4.99 0.93
N GLU A 58 -1.33 -5.60 1.01
CA GLU A 58 -1.85 -6.47 -0.05
C GLU A 58 -2.22 -5.66 -1.30
N ASP A 59 -2.92 -4.54 -1.13
CA ASP A 59 -3.29 -3.62 -2.21
C ASP A 59 -2.06 -3.07 -2.94
N LEU A 60 -1.02 -2.67 -2.20
CA LEU A 60 0.25 -2.23 -2.77
C LEU A 60 1.00 -3.37 -3.48
N GLY A 61 0.90 -4.61 -2.99
CA GLY A 61 1.45 -5.76 -3.69
C GLY A 61 0.75 -6.01 -5.03
N LEU A 62 -0.58 -5.81 -5.08
CA LEU A 62 -1.38 -5.96 -6.30
C LEU A 62 -1.17 -4.81 -7.29
N SER A 63 -0.91 -3.58 -6.82
CA SER A 63 -0.67 -2.42 -7.69
C SER A 63 0.61 -2.52 -8.53
N LEU A 64 1.48 -3.48 -8.21
CA LEU A 64 2.68 -3.79 -9.00
C LEU A 64 2.39 -4.61 -10.26
N LEU A 65 1.23 -5.26 -10.38
CA LEU A 65 0.87 -6.07 -11.54
C LEU A 65 0.88 -5.30 -12.88
N PRO A 66 0.33 -4.08 -13.00
CA PRO A 66 0.33 -3.34 -14.27
C PRO A 66 1.68 -2.76 -14.68
N TYR A 67 2.72 -2.84 -13.83
CA TYR A 67 4.03 -2.27 -14.12
C TYR A 67 4.59 -2.74 -15.49
N PRO A 68 5.16 -1.84 -16.31
CA PRO A 68 5.60 -0.48 -15.98
C PRO A 68 4.52 0.61 -16.05
N ALA A 69 3.28 0.27 -16.38
CA ALA A 69 2.19 1.25 -16.30
C ALA A 69 1.99 1.63 -14.83
N GLY A 70 2.32 2.87 -14.50
CA GLY A 70 2.10 3.47 -13.19
C GLY A 70 0.85 4.36 -13.18
N PRO A 71 0.43 4.83 -11.99
CA PRO A 71 -0.56 5.88 -11.87
C PRO A 71 -0.16 7.12 -12.69
N GLY A 72 -1.16 7.87 -13.17
CA GLY A 72 -0.91 9.15 -13.83
C GLY A 72 -0.17 10.12 -12.90
N VAL A 73 0.74 10.92 -13.45
CA VAL A 73 1.60 11.86 -12.69
C VAL A 73 0.80 12.86 -11.85
N ASP A 74 -0.44 13.15 -12.24
CA ASP A 74 -1.34 14.05 -11.53
C ASP A 74 -1.67 13.56 -10.12
N LEU A 75 -1.67 12.23 -9.90
CA LEU A 75 -1.87 11.64 -8.55
C LEU A 75 -0.70 11.89 -7.60
N LEU A 76 0.47 12.27 -8.12
CA LEU A 76 1.65 12.62 -7.35
C LEU A 76 1.78 14.12 -7.12
N SER A 77 0.83 14.91 -7.62
CA SER A 77 0.84 16.36 -7.38
C SER A 77 0.68 16.65 -5.88
N PRO A 78 1.37 17.69 -5.36
CA PRO A 78 1.19 18.09 -3.97
C PRO A 78 -0.27 18.42 -3.69
N LEU A 79 -0.83 17.83 -2.63
CA LEU A 79 -2.14 18.25 -2.15
C LEU A 79 -2.02 19.69 -1.62
N PRO A 80 -2.96 20.58 -1.94
CA PRO A 80 -2.97 21.92 -1.37
C PRO A 80 -3.05 21.84 0.15
N VAL A 81 -2.29 22.69 0.83
CA VAL A 81 -2.40 22.86 2.28
C VAL A 81 -3.80 23.37 2.58
N VAL A 82 -4.56 22.60 3.36
CA VAL A 82 -5.83 23.06 3.91
C VAL A 82 -5.50 23.85 5.17
N ASP A 83 -5.63 25.18 5.10
CA ASP A 83 -5.49 26.02 6.29
C ASP A 83 -6.61 25.68 7.30
N PRO A 84 -6.29 25.55 8.60
CA PRO A 84 -7.30 25.31 9.60
C PRO A 84 -8.31 26.48 9.65
N PRO A 85 -9.59 26.21 9.92
CA PRO A 85 -10.60 27.26 10.01
C PRO A 85 -10.21 28.27 11.09
N VAL A 86 -10.10 29.54 10.71
CA VAL A 86 -9.80 30.63 11.63
C VAL A 86 -10.99 30.78 12.59
N PRO A 87 -10.79 30.77 13.92
CA PRO A 87 -11.87 30.99 14.87
C PRO A 87 -12.47 32.38 14.64
N GLN A 88 -13.76 32.45 14.32
CA GLN A 88 -14.48 33.72 14.31
C GLN A 88 -14.69 34.14 15.76
N THR A 89 -13.86 35.05 16.26
CA THR A 89 -14.13 35.71 17.54
C THR A 89 -15.32 36.65 17.32
N SER A 90 -16.52 36.18 17.69
CA SER A 90 -17.68 37.06 17.85
C SER A 90 -17.45 37.94 19.08
N GLY A 91 -16.92 39.14 18.86
CA GLY A 91 -16.91 40.22 19.84
C GLY A 91 -18.10 41.16 19.57
N GLY A 92 -18.89 41.44 20.61
CA GLY A 92 -20.00 42.38 20.58
C GLY A 92 -21.15 41.97 21.48
#